data_AF-A0A5B9W101-F1
#
_entry.id   AF-A0A5B9W101-F1
#
_cell.length_a   1.000
_cell.length_b   1.000
_cell.length_c   1.000
_cell.angle_alpha   90.00
_cell.angle_beta   90.00
_cell.angle_gamma   90.00
#
_symmetry.space_group_name_H-M   'P 1'
#
loop_
_entity.id
_entity.type
_entity.pdbx_description
1 polymer ?
#
loop_
_entity_poly.entity_id
_entity_poly.type
_entity_poly.pdbx_seq_one_letter_code
_entity_poly.pdbx_strand_id
1 'polypeptide(L)'
;MKRGDANPGRSGSHEDESSAALRALRGHMDLDEVEAAVGVYRQARERLGPWSPPPRDWMDLIKAILAAGDRENAVQVMEDYVNGVEAPSPRIQLKLAQLLIQSESRPAQALRILDAIPTGSLPEPLEALRGRLRTIAQAMRDDGPPELEPLR
;
A
#
# COMPACT_ATOMS: atom_id res chain seq x y z
N MET A 1 -36.92 -21.97 -32.09
CA MET A 1 -36.72 -21.86 -30.63
C MET A 1 -35.24 -21.66 -30.35
N LYS A 2 -34.80 -20.44 -30.03
CA LYS A 2 -33.41 -20.16 -29.60
C LYS A 2 -33.34 -20.39 -28.09
N ARG A 3 -32.59 -21.38 -27.62
CA ARG A 3 -32.19 -21.48 -26.21
C ARG A 3 -30.98 -20.59 -26.03
N GLY A 4 -31.11 -19.56 -25.20
CA GLY A 4 -29.97 -18.84 -24.66
C GLY A 4 -29.42 -19.66 -23.50
N ASP A 5 -28.26 -20.26 -23.69
CA ASP A 5 -27.45 -20.78 -22.60
C ASP A 5 -26.68 -19.60 -22.00
N ALA A 6 -27.24 -19.04 -20.93
CA ALA A 6 -26.50 -18.19 -20.01
C ALA A 6 -25.60 -19.10 -19.17
N ASN A 7 -24.29 -19.06 -19.43
CA ASN A 7 -23.28 -19.75 -18.64
C ASN A 7 -23.12 -19.09 -17.26
N PRO A 8 -23.47 -19.74 -16.12
CA PRO A 8 -23.32 -19.17 -14.78
C PRO A 8 -21.93 -19.43 -14.15
N GLY A 9 -20.99 -20.07 -14.86
CA GLY A 9 -19.80 -20.68 -14.25
C GLY A 9 -18.59 -19.77 -13.96
N ARG A 10 -18.61 -18.46 -14.24
CA ARG A 10 -17.41 -17.60 -14.08
C ARG A 10 -17.35 -16.78 -12.79
N SER A 11 -18.48 -16.44 -12.19
CA SER A 11 -18.49 -15.56 -11.02
C SER A 11 -18.10 -16.26 -9.71
N GLY A 12 -18.42 -17.55 -9.55
CA GLY A 12 -18.09 -18.29 -8.32
C GLY A 12 -16.59 -18.53 -8.13
N SER A 13 -15.85 -18.83 -9.21
CA SER A 13 -14.43 -19.16 -9.12
C SER A 13 -13.56 -18.02 -8.57
N HIS A 14 -13.83 -16.76 -8.94
CA HIS A 14 -13.05 -15.62 -8.47
C HIS A 14 -13.38 -15.23 -7.03
N GLU A 15 -14.65 -15.37 -6.62
CA GLU A 15 -15.07 -15.12 -5.24
C GLU A 15 -14.51 -16.19 -4.29
N ASP A 16 -14.47 -17.44 -4.73
CA ASP A 16 -13.86 -18.56 -4.01
C ASP A 16 -12.34 -18.38 -3.86
N GLU A 17 -11.65 -17.98 -4.94
CA GLU A 17 -10.20 -17.70 -4.91
C GLU A 17 -9.87 -16.51 -4.01
N SER A 18 -10.64 -15.42 -4.08
CA SER A 18 -10.48 -14.26 -3.19
C SER A 18 -10.66 -14.63 -1.72
N SER A 19 -11.68 -15.44 -1.42
CA SER A 19 -11.95 -15.94 -0.07
C SER A 19 -10.88 -16.91 0.42
N ALA A 20 -10.29 -17.71 -0.47
CA ALA A 20 -9.17 -18.58 -0.14
C ALA A 20 -7.89 -17.78 0.16
N ALA A 21 -7.58 -16.78 -0.67
CA ALA A 21 -6.44 -15.88 -0.47
C ALA A 21 -6.54 -15.12 0.85
N LEU A 22 -7.73 -14.59 1.17
CA LEU A 22 -7.96 -13.88 2.43
C LEU A 22 -7.80 -14.81 3.66
N ARG A 23 -8.28 -16.05 3.59
CA ARG A 23 -8.09 -17.04 4.66
C ARG A 23 -6.62 -17.40 4.84
N ALA A 24 -5.88 -17.60 3.75
CA ALA A 24 -4.45 -17.89 3.80
C ALA A 24 -3.64 -16.71 4.37
N LEU A 25 -3.95 -15.48 3.95
CA LEU A 25 -3.33 -14.26 4.47
C LEU A 25 -3.51 -14.17 5.99
N ARG A 26 -4.75 -14.30 6.47
CA ARG A 26 -5.05 -14.28 7.91
C ARG A 26 -4.36 -15.41 8.67
N GLY A 27 -4.37 -16.63 8.11
CA GLY A 27 -3.70 -17.78 8.72
C GLY A 27 -2.21 -17.53 8.96
N HIS A 28 -1.49 -16.96 8.00
CA HIS A 28 -0.07 -16.61 8.19
C HIS A 28 0.13 -15.45 9.16
N MET A 29 -0.75 -14.44 9.14
CA MET A 29 -0.68 -13.34 10.12
C MET A 29 -0.93 -13.82 11.56
N ASP A 30 -1.86 -14.76 11.76
CA ASP A 30 -2.14 -15.35 13.09
C ASP A 30 -0.99 -16.21 13.62
N LEU A 31 -0.11 -16.69 12.74
CA LEU A 31 1.10 -17.45 13.07
C LEU A 31 2.37 -16.58 13.14
N ASP A 32 2.24 -15.25 13.03
CA ASP A 32 3.36 -14.30 12.91
C ASP A 32 4.32 -14.60 11.74
N GLU A 33 3.86 -15.33 10.72
CA GLU A 33 4.61 -15.67 9.50
C GLU A 33 4.52 -14.54 8.47
N VAL A 34 5.09 -13.37 8.80
CA VAL A 34 4.94 -12.13 8.02
C VAL A 34 5.39 -12.28 6.57
N GLU A 35 6.52 -12.94 6.32
CA GLU A 35 7.03 -13.16 4.96
C GLU A 35 6.07 -14.01 4.11
N ALA A 36 5.48 -15.05 4.71
CA ALA A 36 4.50 -15.90 4.04
C ALA A 36 3.19 -15.14 3.76
N ALA A 37 2.72 -14.32 4.71
CA ALA A 37 1.57 -13.45 4.54
C ALA A 37 1.76 -12.48 3.35
N VAL A 38 2.94 -11.85 3.24
CA VAL A 38 3.31 -10.99 2.10
C VAL A 38 3.37 -11.80 0.80
N GLY A 39 3.87 -13.03 0.83
CA GLY A 39 3.85 -13.95 -0.31
C GLY A 39 2.43 -14.20 -0.83
N VAL A 40 1.50 -14.53 0.07
CA VAL A 40 0.08 -14.72 -0.28
C VAL A 40 -0.53 -13.44 -0.85
N TYR A 41 -0.26 -12.28 -0.24
CA TYR A 41 -0.75 -10.99 -0.71
C TYR A 41 -0.31 -10.71 -2.16
N ARG A 42 0.99 -10.85 -2.45
CA ARG A 42 1.54 -10.62 -3.79
C ARG A 42 0.94 -11.57 -4.82
N GLN A 43 0.90 -12.86 -4.49
CA GLN A 43 0.33 -13.88 -5.38
C GLN A 43 -1.16 -13.63 -5.67
N ALA A 44 -1.93 -13.22 -4.66
CA ALA A 44 -3.35 -12.91 -4.83
C ALA A 44 -3.54 -11.73 -5.79
N ARG A 45 -2.73 -10.67 -5.67
CA ARG A 45 -2.76 -9.53 -6.59
C ARG A 45 -2.37 -9.87 -8.02
N GLU A 46 -1.33 -10.67 -8.19
CA GLU A 46 -0.90 -11.09 -9.53
C GLU A 46 -1.97 -11.92 -10.24
N ARG A 47 -2.64 -12.81 -9.50
CA ARG A 47 -3.61 -13.76 -10.07
C ARG A 47 -5.02 -13.18 -10.23
N LEU A 48 -5.47 -12.38 -9.26
CA LEU A 48 -6.85 -11.90 -9.16
C LEU A 48 -7.03 -10.46 -9.64
N GLY A 49 -5.95 -9.81 -10.10
CA GLY A 49 -5.96 -8.43 -10.57
C GLY A 49 -5.91 -7.42 -9.41
N PRO A 50 -6.76 -6.36 -9.38
CA PRO A 50 -6.76 -5.35 -8.31
C PRO A 50 -7.36 -5.90 -7.00
N TRP A 51 -6.97 -7.12 -6.62
CA TRP A 51 -7.36 -7.72 -5.36
C TRP A 51 -6.81 -6.89 -4.22
N SER A 52 -7.69 -6.57 -3.29
CA SER A 52 -7.36 -5.84 -2.08
C SER A 52 -7.99 -6.56 -0.91
N PRO A 53 -7.24 -6.75 0.20
CA PRO A 53 -7.84 -7.24 1.41
C PRO A 53 -8.83 -6.21 1.98
N PRO A 54 -9.76 -6.62 2.86
CA PRO A 54 -10.64 -5.68 3.54
C PRO A 54 -9.87 -4.65 4.39
N PRO A 55 -10.49 -3.52 4.76
CA PRO A 55 -9.80 -2.42 5.47
C PRO A 55 -9.06 -2.83 6.74
N ARG A 56 -9.60 -3.77 7.53
CA ARG A 56 -8.94 -4.27 8.75
C ARG A 56 -7.68 -5.05 8.42
N ASP A 57 -7.76 -5.94 7.44
CA ASP A 57 -6.66 -6.79 7.01
C ASP A 57 -5.51 -5.99 6.37
N TRP A 58 -5.81 -4.88 5.69
CA TRP A 58 -4.76 -3.92 5.30
C TRP A 58 -3.95 -3.40 6.49
N MET A 59 -4.65 -2.99 7.55
CA MET A 59 -4.00 -2.41 8.73
C MET A 59 -3.19 -3.46 9.49
N ASP A 60 -3.74 -4.68 9.61
CA ASP A 60 -3.07 -5.80 10.25
C ASP A 60 -1.79 -6.19 9.47
N LEU A 61 -1.88 -6.29 8.13
CA LEU A 61 -0.74 -6.58 7.26
C LEU A 61 0.34 -5.50 7.33
N ILE A 62 -0.04 -4.22 7.16
CA ILE A 62 0.92 -3.10 7.24
C ILE A 62 1.61 -3.07 8.62
N LYS A 63 0.86 -3.28 9.70
CA LYS A 63 1.42 -3.32 11.05
C LYS A 63 2.41 -4.48 11.22
N ALA A 64 2.06 -5.67 10.73
CA ALA A 64 2.92 -6.85 10.82
C ALA A 64 4.25 -6.64 10.07
N ILE A 65 4.19 -6.13 8.84
CA ILE A 65 5.38 -5.85 8.02
C ILE A 65 6.27 -4.78 8.68
N LEU A 66 5.67 -3.69 9.17
CA LEU A 66 6.42 -2.65 9.88
C LEU A 66 7.08 -3.17 11.16
N ALA A 67 6.41 -4.08 11.89
CA ALA A 67 6.96 -4.70 13.10
C ALA A 67 8.11 -5.66 12.78
N ALA A 68 8.03 -6.38 11.66
CA ALA A 68 9.12 -7.24 11.15
C ALA A 68 10.33 -6.45 10.63
N GLY A 69 10.19 -5.12 10.44
CA GLY A 69 11.27 -4.27 9.93
C GLY A 69 11.52 -4.43 8.43
N ASP A 70 10.62 -5.10 7.72
CA ASP A 70 10.71 -5.36 6.28
C ASP A 70 10.25 -4.12 5.50
N ARG A 71 11.21 -3.21 5.27
CA ARG A 71 10.92 -1.89 4.69
C ARG A 71 10.49 -1.96 3.23
N GLU A 72 11.08 -2.86 2.45
CA GLU A 72 10.78 -3.00 1.03
C GLU A 72 9.33 -3.42 0.83
N ASN A 73 8.90 -4.50 1.51
CA ASN A 73 7.51 -4.94 1.44
C ASN A 73 6.55 -3.92 2.09
N ALA A 74 6.99 -3.19 3.12
CA ALA A 74 6.16 -2.14 3.71
C ALA A 74 5.87 -1.03 2.70
N VAL A 75 6.88 -0.55 1.95
CA VAL A 75 6.70 0.48 0.92
C VAL A 75 5.71 -0.01 -0.12
N GLN A 76 5.91 -1.21 -0.68
CA GLN A 76 5.03 -1.76 -1.71
C GLN A 76 3.57 -1.86 -1.23
N VAL A 77 3.34 -2.51 -0.09
CA VAL A 77 1.98 -2.71 0.46
C VAL A 77 1.32 -1.38 0.84
N MET A 78 2.07 -0.40 1.33
CA MET A 78 1.52 0.90 1.68
C MET A 78 1.21 1.77 0.44
N GLU A 79 2.04 1.74 -0.61
CA GLU A 79 1.74 2.39 -1.90
C GLU A 79 0.44 1.82 -2.48
N ASP A 80 0.35 0.49 -2.45
CA ASP A 80 -0.81 -0.26 -2.88
C ASP A 80 -2.09 0.12 -2.12
N TYR A 81 -2.01 0.25 -0.80
CA TYR A 81 -3.10 0.75 0.02
C TYR A 81 -3.50 2.19 -0.34
N VAL A 82 -2.51 3.09 -0.47
CA VAL A 82 -2.76 4.51 -0.77
C VAL A 82 -3.40 4.69 -2.15
N ASN A 83 -3.04 3.87 -3.13
CA ASN A 83 -3.60 3.91 -4.48
C ASN A 83 -4.95 3.19 -4.60
N GLY A 84 -5.20 2.17 -3.77
CA GLY A 84 -6.39 1.34 -3.84
C GLY A 84 -7.58 1.79 -2.98
N VAL A 85 -7.35 2.72 -2.03
CA VAL A 85 -8.37 3.20 -1.09
C VAL A 85 -8.74 4.65 -1.41
N GLU A 86 -10.04 4.95 -1.49
CA GLU A 86 -10.56 6.28 -1.84
C GLU A 86 -10.14 7.38 -0.85
N ALA A 87 -10.16 7.06 0.45
CA ALA A 87 -9.76 7.95 1.53
C ALA A 87 -8.71 7.27 2.43
N PRO A 88 -7.45 7.18 1.98
CA PRO A 88 -6.41 6.49 2.73
C PRO A 88 -6.10 7.26 4.02
N SER A 89 -5.72 6.53 5.06
CA SER A 89 -5.39 7.11 6.36
C SER A 89 -4.22 8.10 6.25
N PRO A 90 -4.37 9.36 6.71
CA PRO A 90 -3.29 10.35 6.76
C PRO A 90 -2.02 9.85 7.47
N ARG A 91 -2.19 9.00 8.49
CA ARG A 91 -1.05 8.42 9.22
C ARG A 91 -0.26 7.43 8.38
N ILE A 92 -0.94 6.64 7.54
CA ILE A 92 -0.31 5.68 6.64
C ILE A 92 0.41 6.44 5.51
N GLN A 93 -0.21 7.47 4.94
CA GLN A 93 0.43 8.35 3.96
C GLN A 93 1.70 9.01 4.52
N LEU A 94 1.62 9.57 5.74
CA LEU A 94 2.78 10.17 6.41
C LEU A 94 3.91 9.15 6.64
N LYS A 95 3.56 7.93 7.07
CA LYS A 95 4.54 6.87 7.31
C LYS A 95 5.18 6.39 6.01
N LEU A 96 4.41 6.27 4.93
CA LEU A 96 4.91 5.90 3.61
C LEU A 96 5.89 6.96 3.09
N ALA A 97 5.53 8.24 3.17
CA ALA A 97 6.42 9.33 2.78
C ALA A 97 7.75 9.30 3.58
N GLN A 98 7.69 8.99 4.87
CA GLN A 98 8.90 8.78 5.68
C GLN A 98 9.78 7.65 5.13
N LEU A 99 9.20 6.49 4.79
CA LEU A 99 9.95 5.35 4.26
C LEU A 99 10.57 5.68 2.88
N LEU A 100 9.83 6.35 2.00
CA LEU A 100 10.31 6.76 0.68
C LEU A 100 11.52 7.71 0.75
N ILE A 101 11.54 8.60 1.75
CA ILE A 101 12.68 9.50 2.01
C ILE A 101 13.87 8.71 2.56
N GLN A 102 13.64 7.86 3.56
CA GLN A 102 14.71 7.25 4.36
C GLN A 102 15.34 6.01 3.74
N SER A 103 14.58 5.23 2.99
CA SER A 103 15.01 3.91 2.48
C SER A 103 15.15 3.90 0.97
N GLU A 104 14.21 4.52 0.26
CA GLU A 104 14.16 4.42 -1.20
C GLU A 104 14.81 5.60 -1.94
N SER A 105 15.15 6.68 -1.23
CA SER A 105 15.63 7.93 -1.84
C SER A 105 14.72 8.45 -2.97
N ARG A 106 13.40 8.37 -2.77
CA ARG A 106 12.35 8.79 -3.73
C ARG A 106 11.66 10.10 -3.28
N PRO A 107 12.37 11.25 -3.22
CA PRO A 107 11.85 12.47 -2.63
C PRO A 107 10.65 13.05 -3.38
N ALA A 108 10.62 12.98 -4.71
CA ALA A 108 9.52 13.53 -5.50
C ALA A 108 8.18 12.83 -5.22
N GLN A 109 8.20 11.51 -5.03
CA GLN A 109 7.00 10.77 -4.65
C GLN A 109 6.60 11.02 -3.20
N ALA A 110 7.57 11.09 -2.28
CA ALA A 110 7.28 11.45 -0.90
C ALA A 110 6.57 12.81 -0.81
N LEU A 111 7.05 13.82 -1.55
CA LEU A 111 6.41 15.13 -1.63
C LEU A 111 4.96 15.04 -2.12
N ARG A 112 4.70 14.30 -3.21
CA ARG A 112 3.33 14.09 -3.72
C ARG A 112 2.40 13.48 -2.67
N ILE A 113 2.89 12.50 -1.91
CA ILE A 113 2.10 11.87 -0.84
C ILE A 113 1.85 12.84 0.31
N LEU A 114 2.86 13.61 0.72
CA LEU A 114 2.72 14.61 1.79
C LEU A 114 1.74 15.73 1.41
N ASP A 115 1.75 16.15 0.13
CA ASP A 115 0.83 17.14 -0.44
C ASP A 115 -0.62 16.64 -0.49
N ALA A 116 -0.82 15.33 -0.67
CA ALA A 116 -2.15 14.72 -0.69
C ALA A 116 -2.80 14.59 0.70
N ILE A 117 -2.05 14.77 1.79
CA ILE A 117 -2.60 14.72 3.15
C ILE A 117 -3.39 16.01 3.43
N PRO A 118 -4.71 15.93 3.74
CA PRO A 118 -5.50 17.12 4.05
C PRO A 118 -4.96 17.86 5.28
N THR A 119 -4.87 19.19 5.21
CA THR A 119 -4.41 20.02 6.34
C THR A 119 -5.32 19.88 7.54
N GLY A 120 -4.74 19.66 8.73
CA GLY A 120 -5.50 19.49 9.98
C GLY A 120 -6.07 18.08 10.16
N SER A 121 -5.80 17.15 9.23
CA SER A 121 -6.19 15.73 9.38
C SER A 121 -5.25 14.94 10.30
N LEU A 122 -4.10 15.53 10.65
CA LEU A 122 -3.12 14.96 11.55
C LEU A 122 -3.11 15.70 12.91
N PRO A 123 -2.87 14.98 14.03
CA PRO A 123 -2.52 15.62 15.29
C PRO A 123 -1.27 16.52 15.17
N GLU A 124 -1.18 17.57 15.99
CA GLU A 124 -0.11 18.58 15.94
C GLU A 124 1.32 18.00 15.88
N PRO A 125 1.69 16.97 16.67
CA PRO A 125 3.04 16.38 16.55
C PRO A 125 3.32 15.76 15.18
N LEU A 126 2.28 15.21 14.53
CA LEU A 126 2.39 14.60 13.20
C LEU A 126 2.35 15.64 12.08
N GLU A 127 1.68 16.78 12.29
CA GLU A 127 1.78 17.94 11.40
C GLU A 127 3.20 18.52 11.41
N ALA A 128 3.82 18.65 12.59
CA ALA A 128 5.21 19.06 12.70
C ALA A 128 6.16 18.06 11.99
N LEU A 129 5.89 16.76 12.11
CA LEU A 129 6.63 15.73 11.38
C LEU A 129 6.43 15.86 9.86
N ARG A 130 5.21 16.08 9.39
CA ARG A 130 4.91 16.34 7.96
C ARG A 130 5.72 17.50 7.41
N GLY A 131 5.77 18.61 8.15
CA GLY A 131 6.59 19.78 7.78
C GLY A 131 8.07 19.44 7.66
N ARG A 132 8.64 18.73 8.65
CA ARG A 132 10.05 18.31 8.62
C ARG A 132 10.36 17.39 7.45
N LEU A 133 9.52 16.37 7.21
CA LEU A 133 9.69 15.45 6.09
C LEU A 133 9.61 16.17 4.74
N ARG A 134 8.73 17.17 4.61
CA ARG A 134 8.66 18.01 3.41
C ARG A 134 9.97 18.75 3.18
N THR A 135 10.51 19.41 4.20
CA THR A 135 11.80 20.12 4.10
C THR A 135 12.92 19.18 3.68
N ILE A 136 13.00 17.99 4.28
CA ILE A 136 14.01 16.99 3.94
C ILE A 136 13.86 16.53 2.49
N ALA A 137 12.64 16.14 2.07
CA ALA A 137 12.39 15.68 0.72
C ALA A 137 12.65 16.77 -0.33
N GLN A 138 12.34 18.03 -0.03
CA GLN A 138 12.63 19.16 -0.91
C GLN A 138 14.14 19.34 -1.08
N ALA A 139 14.90 19.36 0.03
CA ALA A 139 16.36 19.44 -0.04
C ALA A 139 16.98 18.28 -0.83
N MET A 140 16.52 17.03 -0.60
CA MET A 140 16.99 15.86 -1.37
C MET A 140 16.68 15.96 -2.86
N ARG A 141 15.55 16.57 -3.23
CA ARG A 141 15.18 16.79 -4.63
C ARG A 141 16.03 17.88 -5.28
N ASP A 142 16.34 18.94 -4.54
CA ASP A 142 17.12 20.07 -5.02
C ASP A 142 18.62 19.73 -5.13
N ASP A 143 19.12 18.89 -4.21
CA ASP A 143 20.51 18.40 -4.18
C ASP A 143 20.73 17.13 -5.02
N GLY A 144 19.64 16.44 -5.41
CA GLY A 144 19.68 15.23 -6.22
C GLY A 144 19.89 15.53 -7.73
N PRO A 145 20.46 14.60 -8.51
CA PRO A 145 20.47 14.73 -9.96
C PRO A 145 19.01 14.85 -10.46
N PRO A 146 18.71 15.71 -11.45
CA PRO A 146 17.34 15.93 -11.91
C PRO A 146 16.69 14.61 -12.34
N GLU A 147 15.56 14.25 -11.71
CA GLU A 147 14.75 13.11 -12.13
C GLU A 147 14.32 13.31 -13.59
N LEU A 148 14.78 12.44 -14.49
CA LEU A 148 14.32 12.42 -15.87
C LEU A 148 12.81 12.13 -15.87
N GLU A 149 12.01 13.05 -16.39
CA GLU A 149 10.58 12.84 -16.57
C GLU A 149 10.34 11.54 -17.38
N PRO A 150 9.41 10.67 -16.96
CA PRO A 150 9.04 9.53 -17.78
C PRO A 150 8.40 10.05 -19.07
N LEU A 151 9.03 9.74 -20.21
CA LEU A 151 8.45 9.93 -21.53
C LEU A 151 7.06 9.26 -21.54
N ARG A 152 6.02 10.07 -21.70
CA ARG A 152 4.66 9.59 -22.00
C ARG A 152 4.52 9.28 -23.47
#